data_AF-A0A7T1MGH3-F1
#
_entry.id   AF-A0A7T1MGH3-F1
#
_cell.length_a   1.000
_cell.length_b   1.000
_cell.length_c   1.000
_cell.angle_alpha   90.00
_cell.angle_beta   90.00
_cell.angle_gamma   90.00
#
_symmetry.space_group_name_H-M   'P 1'
#
loop_
_entity.id
_entity.type
_entity.pdbx_description
1 polymer ?
#
loop_
_entity_poly.entity_id
_entity_poly.type
_entity_poly.pdbx_seq_one_letter_code
_entity_poly.pdbx_strand_id
1 'polypeptide(L)' 'MSSAPSPRTITPRLDAIDLMLRDLNTRHDEIRHRAAFRGCTRELLTVQQELVDYLLAKKHQLLGVDTSTSIPTGDPL' A
#
# COMPACT_ATOMS: atom_id res chain seq x y z
N MET A 1 -3.00 -28.24 -16.28
CA MET A 1 -3.73 -28.29 -15.00
C MET A 1 -2.97 -27.44 -13.99
N SER A 2 -3.56 -26.31 -13.64
CA SER A 2 -3.41 -25.46 -12.44
C SER A 2 -2.07 -25.40 -11.69
N SER A 3 -1.26 -24.37 -11.92
CA SER A 3 -0.38 -23.84 -10.87
C SER A 3 -1.22 -22.94 -9.97
N ALA A 4 -1.53 -23.42 -8.77
CA ALA A 4 -2.22 -22.64 -7.75
C ALA A 4 -1.37 -21.40 -7.40
N PRO A 5 -1.98 -20.21 -7.20
CA PRO A 5 -1.26 -19.05 -6.72
C PRO A 5 -0.70 -19.36 -5.33
N SER A 6 0.62 -19.17 -5.15
CA SER A 6 1.30 -19.30 -3.86
C SER A 6 0.52 -18.54 -2.77
N PRO A 7 0.46 -19.08 -1.54
CA PRO A 7 -0.21 -18.40 -0.45
C PRO A 7 0.42 -17.02 -0.31
N ARG A 8 -0.37 -15.99 -0.62
CA ARG A 8 -0.09 -14.56 -0.53
C ARG A 8 1.08 -14.33 0.43
N THR A 9 2.26 -13.96 -0.09
CA THR A 9 3.43 -13.63 0.71
C THR A 9 3.12 -12.35 1.50
N ILE A 10 2.32 -12.48 2.55
CA ILE A 10 1.93 -11.38 3.43
C ILE A 10 3.17 -11.10 4.27
N THR A 11 3.94 -10.11 3.83
CA THR A 11 5.05 -9.60 4.62
C THR A 11 4.49 -8.69 5.71
N PRO A 12 5.14 -8.60 6.88
CA PRO A 12 4.76 -7.61 7.90
C PRO A 12 4.67 -6.18 7.36
N ARG A 13 5.43 -5.89 6.30
CA ARG A 13 5.39 -4.61 5.59
C ARG A 13 4.10 -4.41 4.79
N LEU A 14 3.59 -5.44 4.12
CA LEU A 14 2.30 -5.40 3.44
C LEU A 14 1.14 -5.25 4.43
N ASP A 15 1.18 -5.96 5.55
CA ASP A 15 0.19 -5.81 6.63
C ASP A 15 0.19 -4.39 7.20
N ALA A 16 1.36 -3.82 7.45
CA ALA A 16 1.46 -2.43 7.91
C ALA A 16 0.84 -1.46 6.90
N ILE A 17 1.07 -1.66 5.60
CA ILE A 17 0.45 -0.82 4.55
C ILE A 17 -1.07 -0.98 4.56
N ASP A 18 -1.58 -2.19 4.70
CA ASP A 18 -3.02 -2.44 4.76
C ASP A 18 -3.69 -1.83 6.00
N LEU A 19 -3.00 -1.83 7.14
CA LEU A 19 -3.46 -1.14 8.34
C LEU A 19 -3.49 0.38 8.13
N MET A 20 -2.46 0.96 7.52
CA MET A 20 -2.41 2.39 7.24
C MET A 20 -3.48 2.84 6.24
N LEU A 21 -3.74 2.05 5.19
CA LEU A 21 -4.82 2.33 4.24
C LEU A 21 -6.20 2.31 4.92
N ARG A 22 -6.44 1.38 5.86
CA ARG A 22 -7.68 1.34 6.63
C ARG A 22 -7.82 2.55 7.53
N ASP A 23 -6.74 2.94 8.22
CA ASP A 23 -6.74 4.11 9.09
C ASP A 23 -7.03 5.39 8.31
N LEU A 24 -6.37 5.59 7.17
CA LEU A 24 -6.59 6.74 6.29
C LEU A 24 -8.01 6.79 5.73
N ASN A 25 -8.67 5.65 5.46
CA ASN A 25 -10.06 5.63 5.00
C ASN A 25 -11.07 5.72 6.15
N THR A 26 -10.61 5.62 7.40
CA THR A 26 -11.48 5.76 8.57
C THR A 26 -11.86 7.22 8.76
N ARG A 27 -13.13 7.44 9.10
CA ARG A 27 -13.63 8.77 9.42
C ARG A 27 -13.16 9.19 10.81
N HIS A 28 -12.11 10.01 10.85
CA HIS A 28 -11.60 10.62 12.08
C HIS A 28 -12.24 11.98 12.33
N ASP A 29 -13.39 12.00 13.03
CA ASP A 29 -14.16 13.22 13.26
C ASP A 29 -13.38 14.31 14.03
N GLU A 30 -12.48 13.94 14.95
CA GLU A 30 -11.65 14.90 15.67
C GLU A 30 -10.71 15.68 14.73
N ILE A 31 -10.00 14.97 13.85
CA ILE A 31 -9.07 15.57 12.87
C ILE A 31 -9.86 16.45 11.89
N ARG A 32 -11.01 15.97 11.43
CA ARG A 32 -11.90 16.71 10.51
C ARG A 32 -12.44 17.99 11.16
N HIS A 33 -12.85 17.94 12.43
CA HIS A 33 -13.27 19.13 13.16
C HIS A 33 -12.13 20.13 13.33
N ARG A 34 -10.92 19.68 13.68
CA ARG A 34 -9.75 20.55 13.79
C ARG A 34 -9.38 21.20 12.45
N ALA A 35 -9.49 20.46 11.35
CA ALA A 35 -9.23 21.00 10.01
C ALA A 35 -10.31 22.01 9.58
N ALA A 36 -11.59 21.72 9.85
CA ALA A 36 -12.67 22.66 9.61
C ALA A 36 -12.50 23.95 10.43
N PHE A 37 -12.15 23.83 11.71
CA PHE A 37 -11.88 24.96 12.58
C PHE A 37 -10.70 25.83 12.09
N ARG A 38 -9.67 25.20 11.52
CA ARG A 38 -8.51 25.88 10.94
C ARG A 38 -8.74 26.36 9.50
N GLY A 39 -9.86 26.01 8.87
CA GLY A 39 -10.15 26.32 7.47
C GLY A 39 -9.33 25.52 6.45
N CYS A 40 -8.72 24.39 6.85
CA CYS A 40 -7.85 23.57 5.99
C CYS A 40 -8.47 22.21 5.62
N THR A 41 -9.80 22.10 5.62
CA THR A 41 -10.51 20.85 5.30
C THR A 41 -10.14 20.30 3.93
N ARG A 42 -10.02 21.17 2.92
CA ARG A 42 -9.73 20.74 1.55
C ARG A 42 -8.31 20.19 1.46
N GLU A 43 -7.36 20.89 2.06
CA GLU A 43 -5.95 20.52 2.11
C GLU A 43 -5.76 19.19 2.87
N LEU A 44 -6.52 18.98 3.96
CA LEU A 44 -6.54 17.69 4.66
C LEU A 44 -6.98 16.56 3.73
N LEU A 45 -8.08 16.74 2.97
CA LEU A 45 -8.58 15.73 2.05
C LEU A 45 -7.61 15.46 0.89
N THR A 46 -6.97 16.50 0.36
CA THR A 46 -5.93 16.38 -0.67
C THR A 46 -4.76 15.54 -0.16
N VAL A 47 -4.20 15.87 1.00
CA VAL A 47 -3.07 15.12 1.58
C VAL A 47 -3.48 13.68 1.92
N GLN A 48 -4.69 13.47 2.43
CA GLN A 48 -5.21 12.12 2.68
C GLN A 48 -5.26 11.28 1.40
N GLN A 49 -5.74 11.85 0.29
CA GLN A 49 -5.77 11.16 -1.00
C GLN A 49 -4.36 10.84 -1.52
N GLU A 50 -3.44 11.80 -1.45
CA GLU A 50 -2.04 11.60 -1.86
C GLU A 50 -1.37 10.47 -1.08
N LEU A 51 -1.64 10.36 0.23
CA LEU A 51 -1.12 9.27 1.07
C LEU A 51 -1.72 7.91 0.69
N VAL A 52 -3.01 7.87 0.38
CA VAL A 52 -3.67 6.65 -0.11
C VAL A 52 -3.05 6.18 -1.41
N ASP A 53 -2.88 7.07 -2.38
CA ASP A 53 -2.31 6.76 -3.69
C ASP A 53 -0.86 6.26 -3.56
N TYR A 54 -0.06 6.92 -2.72
CA TYR A 54 1.30 6.51 -2.42
C TYR A 54 1.37 5.10 -1.82
N LEU A 55 0.52 4.80 -0.83
CA LEU A 55 0.50 3.50 -0.17
C LEU A 55 0.00 2.37 -1.10
N LEU A 56 -0.97 2.65 -1.97
CA LEU A 56 -1.41 1.71 -3.00
C LEU A 56 -0.30 1.40 -4.01
N ALA A 57 0.37 2.43 -4.53
CA ALA A 57 1.50 2.25 -5.44
C ALA A 57 2.62 1.44 -4.78
N LYS A 58 2.94 1.72 -3.52
CA LYS A 58 3.94 0.99 -2.74
C LYS A 58 3.55 -0.46 -2.50
N LYS A 59 2.27 -0.73 -2.22
CA LYS A 59 1.72 -2.09 -2.10
C LYS A 59 1.90 -2.86 -3.41
N HIS A 60 1.56 -2.25 -4.53
CA HIS A 60 1.69 -2.86 -5.86
C HIS A 60 3.15 -3.19 -6.19
N GLN A 61 4.08 -2.28 -5.88
CA GLN A 61 5.51 -2.54 -6.05
C GLN A 61 5.96 -3.75 -5.22
N LEU A 62 5.57 -3.83 -3.94
CA LEU A 62 5.93 -4.96 -3.08
C LEU A 62 5.35 -6.29 -3.56
N LEU A 63 4.11 -6.28 -4.09
CA LEU A 63 3.49 -7.47 -4.67
C LEU A 63 4.11 -7.86 -6.04
N GLY A 64 4.67 -6.90 -6.78
CA GLY A 64 5.33 -7.11 -8.07
C GLY A 64 6.81 -7.49 -7.98
N VAL A 65 7.45 -7.29 -6.82
CA VAL A 65 8.88 -7.60 -6.58
C VAL A 65 9.16 -9.11 -6.43
N ASP A 66 8.15 -9.96 -6.35
CA ASP A 66 8.31 -11.43 -6.22
C ASP A 66 8.72 -12.15 -7.53
N THR A 67 9.04 -11.44 -8.62
CA THR A 67 9.37 -12.05 -9.93
C THR A 67 10.84 -12.00 -10.34
N SER A 68 11.76 -11.62 -9.45
CA SER A 68 13.19 -11.50 -9.80
C SER A 68 14.12 -12.15 -8.78
N THR A 69 13.90 -13.42 -8.45
CA THR A 69 14.97 -14.29 -7.92
C THR A 69 14.73 -15.73 -8.38
N SER A 70 15.04 -16.01 -9.64
CA SER A 70 15.41 -17.36 -10.07
C SER A 70 16.61 -17.24 -11.01
N ILE A 71 17.81 -17.36 -10.45
CA ILE A 71 19.02 -17.77 -11.18
C ILE A 71 19.24 -19.25 -10.81
N PRO A 72 19.38 -20.16 -11.79
CA PRO A 72 20.71 -20.72 -12.04
C PRO A 72 21.04 -20.91 -13.53
N THR A 73 22.22 -20.42 -13.88
CA THR A 73 23.24 -21.06 -14.74
C THR A 73 22.74 -22.02 -15.83
N GLY A 74 22.70 -21.52 -17.06
CA GLY A 74 22.67 -22.34 -18.28
C GLY A 74 23.89 -22.01 -19.13
N ASP A 75 25.02 -22.65 -18.83
CA ASP A 75 26.13 -22.81 -19.76
C ASP A 75 25.89 -24.14 -20.50
N PRO A 76 25.74 -24.09 -21.84
CA PRO A 76 26.71 -24.86 -22.64
C PRO A 76 27.04 -24.19 -23.99
N LEU A 77 28.33 -24.06 -24.29
CA LEU A 77 28.95 -24.48 -25.57
C LEU A 77 30.47 -24.63 -25.43
#